data_AF-A0A0M2USL4-F1
#
_entry.id   AF-A0A0M2USL4-F1
#
_cell.length_a   1.000
_cell.length_b   1.000
_cell.length_c   1.000
_cell.angle_alpha   90.00
_cell.angle_beta   90.00
_cell.angle_gamma   90.00
#
_symmetry.space_group_name_H-M   'P 1'
#
loop_
_entity.id
_entity.type
_entity.pdbx_description
1 polymer ?
#
loop_
_entity_poly.entity_id
_entity_poly.type
_entity_poly.pdbx_seq_one_letter_code
_entity_poly.pdbx_strand_id
1 'polypeptide(L)'
;MERFDAKLEQYQGNVLRSAHELAKEWRTDKVLRRLESLLVVVDKQYSFLISGGGDVIEPDDGVIGIGSGGAYAIAAARALLKHTSLSAKEIVEASLGIAADICVYTNKNIKVEEVK
;
A
#
# COMPACT_ATOMS: atom_id res chain seq x y z
N MET A 1 10.77 -3.34 5.82
CA MET A 1 11.39 -3.50 4.49
C MET A 1 12.23 -4.76 4.48
N GLU A 2 13.33 -4.82 5.24
CA GLU A 2 14.25 -5.98 5.28
C GLU A 2 13.59 -7.36 5.47
N ARG A 3 12.56 -7.47 6.33
CA ARG A 3 11.84 -8.75 6.53
C ARG A 3 11.06 -9.19 5.30
N PHE A 4 10.43 -8.26 4.58
CA PHE A 4 9.71 -8.61 3.36
C PHE A 4 10.69 -8.98 2.24
N ASP A 5 11.81 -8.26 2.14
CA ASP A 5 12.88 -8.57 1.18
C ASP A 5 13.43 -9.99 1.41
N ALA A 6 13.67 -10.38 2.67
CA ALA A 6 14.08 -11.74 3.02
C ALA A 6 13.03 -12.80 2.60
N LYS A 7 11.73 -12.50 2.72
CA LYS A 7 10.67 -13.40 2.23
C LYS A 7 10.64 -13.44 0.70
N LEU A 8 10.88 -12.34 0.01
CA LEU A 8 10.97 -12.32 -1.45
C LEU A 8 12.14 -13.17 -1.92
N GLU A 9 13.32 -13.04 -1.33
CA GLU A 9 14.48 -13.88 -1.65
C GLU A 9 14.19 -15.37 -1.39
N GLN A 10 13.64 -15.69 -0.21
CA GLN A 10 13.29 -17.06 0.17
C GLN A 10 12.31 -17.73 -0.81
N TYR A 11 11.36 -16.97 -1.35
CA TYR A 11 10.33 -17.48 -2.26
C TYR A 11 10.55 -17.04 -3.71
N GLN A 12 11.79 -16.72 -4.09
CA GLN A 12 12.20 -16.45 -5.48
C GLN A 12 11.35 -15.37 -6.16
N GLY A 13 11.03 -14.31 -5.44
CA GLY A 13 10.25 -13.18 -5.94
C GLY A 13 8.74 -13.41 -6.01
N ASN A 14 8.21 -14.51 -5.47
CA ASN A 14 6.77 -14.76 -5.43
C ASN A 14 6.08 -13.85 -4.39
N VAL A 15 5.63 -12.67 -4.84
CA VAL A 15 5.04 -11.62 -3.98
C VAL A 15 3.86 -12.13 -3.16
N LEU A 16 2.90 -12.84 -3.78
CA LEU A 16 1.73 -13.40 -3.10
C LEU A 16 2.16 -14.31 -1.93
N ARG A 17 3.06 -15.26 -2.20
CA ARG A 17 3.54 -16.20 -1.18
C ARG A 17 4.33 -15.46 -0.10
N SER A 18 5.21 -14.54 -0.47
CA SER A 18 6.00 -13.75 0.48
C SER A 18 5.12 -12.90 1.39
N ALA A 19 4.04 -12.32 0.87
CA ALA A 19 3.07 -11.54 1.65
C ALA A 19 2.34 -12.41 2.68
N HIS A 20 1.82 -13.57 2.26
CA HIS A 20 1.16 -14.50 3.17
C HIS A 20 2.09 -15.04 4.27
N GLU A 21 3.34 -15.36 3.93
CA GLU A 21 4.30 -15.87 4.91
C GLU A 21 4.79 -14.78 5.87
N LEU A 22 4.94 -13.53 5.41
CA LEU A 22 5.19 -12.39 6.29
C LEU A 22 4.03 -12.18 7.26
N ALA A 23 2.79 -12.23 6.78
CA ALA A 23 1.60 -12.04 7.62
C ALA A 23 1.46 -13.12 8.71
N LYS A 24 1.75 -14.38 8.37
CA LYS A 24 1.83 -15.48 9.35
C LYS A 24 2.90 -15.22 10.40
N GLU A 25 4.09 -14.79 9.98
CA GLU A 25 5.19 -14.45 10.89
C GLU A 25 4.78 -13.32 11.85
N TRP A 26 4.25 -12.22 11.32
CA TRP A 26 3.73 -11.10 12.11
C TRP A 26 2.70 -11.53 13.15
N ARG A 27 1.77 -12.40 12.78
CA ARG A 27 0.77 -12.94 13.72
C ARG A 27 1.37 -13.84 14.81
N THR A 28 2.58 -14.37 14.64
CA THR A 28 3.21 -15.26 15.64
C THR A 28 4.26 -14.55 16.50
N ASP A 29 4.81 -13.44 16.03
CA ASP A 29 5.81 -12.67 16.76
C ASP A 29 5.17 -11.82 17.88
N LYS A 30 5.72 -11.86 19.10
CA LYS A 30 5.18 -11.14 20.27
C LYS A 30 5.36 -9.62 20.18
N VAL A 31 6.40 -9.16 19.49
CA VAL A 31 6.73 -7.74 19.33
C VAL A 31 5.92 -7.16 18.18
N LEU A 32 5.87 -7.86 17.05
CA LEU A 32 5.26 -7.34 15.82
C LEU A 32 3.74 -7.24 15.92
N ARG A 33 3.07 -8.15 16.64
CA ARG A 33 1.61 -8.07 16.88
C ARG A 33 1.14 -6.81 17.60
N ARG A 34 2.03 -6.11 18.29
CA ARG A 34 1.70 -4.86 19.01
C ARG A 34 1.89 -3.62 18.13
N LEU A 35 2.49 -3.78 16.96
CA LEU A 35 2.65 -2.69 16.02
C LEU A 35 1.36 -2.57 15.21
N GLU A 36 0.72 -1.41 15.27
CA GLU A 36 -0.37 -1.03 14.37
C GLU A 36 0.16 -0.69 12.95
N SER A 37 1.30 -1.27 12.57
CA SER A 37 1.96 -0.99 11.32
C SER A 37 1.16 -1.57 10.15
N LEU A 38 1.00 -0.75 9.12
CA LEU A 38 0.48 -1.15 7.82
C LEU A 38 1.62 -1.15 6.81
N LEU A 39 1.65 -2.16 5.96
CA LEU A 39 2.58 -2.27 4.84
C LEU A 39 1.79 -2.40 3.54
N VAL A 40 2.15 -1.61 2.53
CA VAL A 40 1.63 -1.76 1.17
C VAL A 40 2.71 -2.39 0.31
N VAL A 41 2.34 -3.43 -0.43
CA VAL A 41 3.21 -4.12 -1.40
C VAL A 41 2.51 -4.11 -2.74
N VAL A 42 3.21 -3.70 -3.80
CA VAL A 42 2.66 -3.62 -5.15
C VAL A 42 3.66 -4.20 -6.13
N ASP A 43 3.18 -5.02 -7.07
CA ASP A 43 3.90 -5.41 -8.28
C ASP A 43 3.00 -5.23 -9.53
N LYS A 44 3.37 -5.83 -10.66
CA LYS A 44 2.60 -5.75 -11.91
C LYS A 44 1.26 -6.47 -11.87
N GLN A 45 1.09 -7.43 -10.97
CA GLN A 45 -0.03 -8.35 -10.90
C GLN A 45 -0.90 -8.10 -9.67
N TYR A 46 -0.29 -7.76 -8.54
CA TYR A 46 -0.95 -7.73 -7.24
C TYR A 46 -0.67 -6.43 -6.48
N SER A 47 -1.65 -6.04 -5.66
CA SER A 47 -1.51 -4.97 -4.69
C SER A 47 -2.06 -5.43 -3.35
N PHE A 48 -1.20 -5.52 -2.34
CA PHE A 48 -1.56 -6.01 -1.01
C PHE A 48 -1.37 -4.95 0.07
N LEU A 49 -2.35 -4.86 0.96
CA LEU A 49 -2.23 -4.27 2.28
C LEU A 49 -1.98 -5.39 3.29
N ILE A 50 -0.87 -5.30 4.03
CA ILE A 50 -0.50 -6.25 5.08
C ILE A 50 -0.58 -5.52 6.43
N SER A 51 -1.40 -6.03 7.34
CA SER A 51 -1.59 -5.48 8.70
C SER A 51 -0.66 -6.15 9.72
N GLY A 52 -0.25 -5.44 10.76
CA GLY A 52 0.49 -6.03 11.90
C GLY A 52 -0.26 -7.16 12.64
N GLY A 53 -1.58 -7.27 12.44
CA GLY A 53 -2.40 -8.40 12.91
C GLY A 53 -2.25 -9.67 12.06
N GLY A 54 -1.54 -9.59 10.93
CA GLY A 54 -1.31 -10.68 9.99
C GLY A 54 -2.43 -10.84 8.96
N ASP A 55 -3.14 -9.76 8.62
CA ASP A 55 -4.10 -9.78 7.52
C ASP A 55 -3.41 -9.41 6.21
N VAL A 56 -3.83 -10.04 5.11
CA VAL A 56 -3.41 -9.70 3.75
C VAL A 56 -4.68 -9.38 2.96
N ILE A 57 -4.78 -8.15 2.47
CA ILE A 57 -5.99 -7.62 1.85
C ILE A 57 -5.63 -7.06 0.47
N GLU A 58 -6.37 -7.48 -0.54
CA GLU A 58 -6.28 -6.94 -1.91
C GLU A 58 -7.61 -6.26 -2.25
N PRO A 59 -7.64 -4.95 -2.55
CA PRO A 59 -8.86 -4.28 -2.99
C PRO A 59 -9.20 -4.64 -4.44
N ASP A 60 -10.49 -4.87 -4.70
CA ASP A 60 -10.99 -5.18 -6.04
C ASP A 60 -10.72 -4.08 -7.08
N ASP A 61 -10.58 -2.83 -6.64
CA ASP A 61 -10.29 -1.68 -7.50
C ASP A 61 -8.80 -1.35 -7.62
N GLY A 62 -7.93 -2.13 -6.97
CA GLY A 62 -6.48 -1.94 -6.99
C GLY A 62 -5.99 -0.67 -6.26
N VAL A 63 -6.88 0.10 -5.61
CA VAL A 63 -6.51 1.35 -4.94
C VAL A 63 -6.23 1.08 -3.46
N ILE A 64 -4.99 1.27 -3.03
CA ILE A 64 -4.56 1.17 -1.63
C ILE A 64 -3.96 2.51 -1.19
N GLY A 65 -4.32 2.93 0.02
CA GLY A 65 -3.70 4.07 0.70
C GLY A 65 -3.57 3.79 2.19
N ILE A 66 -2.45 4.23 2.76
CA ILE A 66 -2.16 4.12 4.20
C ILE A 66 -1.69 5.47 4.73
N GLY A 67 -1.57 5.58 6.06
CA GLY A 67 -1.17 6.81 6.74
C GLY A 67 -2.32 7.79 6.97
N SER A 68 -2.00 8.93 7.57
CA SER A 68 -2.98 9.93 8.04
C SER A 68 -3.83 10.54 6.92
N GLY A 69 -3.27 10.71 5.73
CA GLY A 69 -3.98 11.20 4.54
C GLY A 69 -4.61 10.10 3.67
N GLY A 70 -4.41 8.82 4.04
CA GLY A 70 -4.70 7.68 3.16
C GLY A 70 -6.16 7.61 2.73
N ALA A 71 -7.11 7.82 3.64
CA ALA A 71 -8.54 7.77 3.33
C ALA A 71 -8.96 8.84 2.31
N TYR A 72 -8.40 10.05 2.39
CA TYR A 72 -8.69 11.14 1.44
C TYR A 72 -8.10 10.83 0.06
N ALA A 73 -6.86 10.34 0.03
CA ALA A 73 -6.20 9.94 -1.21
C ALA A 73 -6.96 8.80 -1.90
N ILE A 74 -7.37 7.76 -1.16
CA ILE A 74 -8.16 6.65 -1.71
C ILE A 74 -9.48 7.16 -2.31
N ALA A 75 -10.21 8.02 -1.58
CA ALA A 75 -11.47 8.55 -2.06
C ALA A 75 -11.31 9.34 -3.37
N ALA A 76 -10.29 10.21 -3.43
CA ALA A 76 -9.97 10.98 -4.63
C ALA A 76 -9.52 10.07 -5.78
N ALA A 77 -8.62 9.12 -5.53
CA ALA A 77 -8.11 8.18 -6.53
C ALA A 77 -9.25 7.35 -7.14
N ARG A 78 -10.16 6.83 -6.31
CA ARG A 78 -11.34 6.07 -6.78
C ARG A 78 -12.27 6.89 -7.65
N ALA A 79 -12.46 8.18 -7.33
CA ALA A 79 -13.27 9.08 -8.16
C ALA A 79 -12.58 9.34 -9.51
N LEU A 80 -11.28 9.65 -9.50
CA LEU A 80 -10.50 9.91 -10.70
C LEU A 80 -10.45 8.68 -11.62
N LEU A 81 -10.23 7.48 -11.04
CA LEU A 81 -10.18 6.22 -11.78
C LEU A 81 -11.50 5.92 -12.51
N LYS A 82 -12.64 6.31 -11.93
CA LYS A 82 -13.98 6.04 -12.50
C LYS A 82 -14.43 7.08 -13.53
N HIS A 83 -13.92 8.31 -13.45
CA HIS A 83 -14.50 9.45 -14.15
C HIS A 83 -13.52 10.21 -15.05
N THR A 84 -12.29 9.69 -15.22
CA THR A 84 -11.27 10.32 -16.05
C THR A 84 -10.51 9.27 -16.86
N SER A 85 -9.68 9.73 -17.79
CA SER A 85 -8.74 8.90 -18.56
C SER A 85 -7.29 9.11 -18.13
N LEU A 86 -7.08 9.57 -16.90
CA LEU A 86 -5.75 9.82 -16.35
C LEU A 86 -4.97 8.50 -16.19
N SER A 87 -3.66 8.57 -16.37
CA SER A 87 -2.75 7.47 -16.07
C SER A 87 -2.69 7.20 -14.56
N ALA A 88 -2.21 6.01 -14.18
CA ALA A 88 -2.06 5.63 -12.77
C ALA A 88 -1.20 6.65 -12.00
N LYS A 89 -0.11 7.14 -12.60
CA LYS A 89 0.74 8.18 -12.04
C LYS A 89 -0.02 9.47 -11.79
N GLU A 90 -0.73 9.97 -12.80
CA GLU A 90 -1.51 11.22 -12.68
C GLU A 90 -2.60 11.11 -11.61
N ILE A 91 -3.26 9.95 -11.50
CA ILE A 91 -4.23 9.66 -10.45
C ILE A 91 -3.57 9.71 -9.06
N VAL A 92 -2.40 9.07 -8.90
CA VAL A 92 -1.66 9.08 -7.62
C VAL A 92 -1.22 10.51 -7.25
N GLU A 93 -0.65 11.27 -8.18
CA GLU A 93 -0.21 12.64 -7.94
C GLU A 93 -1.38 13.56 -7.55
N ALA A 94 -2.49 13.50 -8.29
CA ALA A 94 -3.67 14.31 -8.01
C ALA A 94 -4.34 13.93 -6.68
N SER A 95 -4.49 12.63 -6.40
CA SER A 95 -5.12 12.15 -5.17
C SER A 95 -4.31 12.47 -3.92
N LEU A 96 -2.97 12.35 -3.97
CA LEU A 96 -2.10 12.77 -2.88
C LEU A 96 -2.08 14.30 -2.73
N GLY A 97 -2.17 15.05 -3.83
CA GLY A 97 -2.34 16.50 -3.80
C GLY A 97 -3.59 16.93 -3.02
N ILE A 98 -4.73 16.30 -3.31
CA ILE A 98 -5.99 16.53 -2.59
C ILE A 98 -5.85 16.14 -1.11
N ALA A 99 -5.21 15.00 -0.81
CA ALA A 99 -4.98 14.59 0.57
C ALA A 99 -4.10 15.59 1.35
N ALA A 100 -3.10 16.19 0.71
CA ALA A 100 -2.24 17.21 1.29
C ALA A 100 -2.97 18.55 1.56
N ASP A 101 -4.03 18.85 0.81
CA ASP A 101 -4.86 20.04 1.06
C ASP A 101 -5.84 19.84 2.23
N ILE A 102 -6.14 18.60 2.60
CA ILE A 102 -7.12 18.25 3.64
C ILE A 102 -6.46 17.82 4.95
N CYS A 103 -5.43 16.97 4.89
CA CYS A 103 -4.82 16.35 6.05
C CYS A 103 -3.62 17.17 6.54
N VAL A 104 -3.70 17.71 7.76
CA VAL A 104 -2.63 18.51 8.39
C VAL A 104 -1.28 17.77 8.55
N TYR A 105 -1.29 16.44 8.44
CA TYR A 105 -0.11 15.59 8.54
C TYR A 105 0.42 15.13 7.17
N THR A 106 -0.19 15.56 6.06
CA THR A 106 0.22 15.25 4.69
C THR A 106 0.62 16.55 3.99
N ASN A 107 1.75 16.57 3.31
CA ASN A 107 2.25 17.77 2.61
C ASN A 107 2.38 17.53 1.11
N LYS A 108 2.73 18.59 0.35
CA LYS A 108 2.84 18.56 -1.11
C LYS A 108 4.19 18.06 -1.64
N ASN A 109 5.11 17.63 -0.78
CA ASN A 109 6.37 17.03 -1.22
C ASN A 109 6.12 15.56 -1.58
N ILE A 110 5.51 15.36 -2.75
CA ILE A 110 5.07 14.05 -3.23
C ILE A 110 6.18 13.43 -4.10
N LYS A 111 6.51 12.17 -3.81
CA LYS A 111 7.38 11.34 -4.65
C LYS A 111 6.56 10.17 -5.16
N VAL A 112 6.58 9.97 -6.48
CA VAL A 112 5.88 8.85 -7.13
C VAL A 112 6.90 7.91 -7.73
N GLU A 113 6.74 6.62 -7.41
CA GLU A 113 7.55 5.52 -7.93
C GLU A 113 6.64 4.60 -8.73
N GLU A 114 7.16 4.02 -9.81
CA GLU A 114 6.39 3.21 -10.76
C GLU A 114 7.11 1.89 -11.03
N VAL A 115 6.36 0.78 -11.03
CA VAL A 115 6.89 -0.54 -11.38
C VAL A 115 6.85 -0.68 -12.91
N LYS A 116 8.00 -0.81 -13.56
CA LYS A 116 8.13 -0.97 -15.02
C LYS A 116 7.86 -2.38 -15.46
#